data_AF-A0A430KWN2-F1
#
_entry.id   AF-A0A430KWN2-F1
#
_cell.length_a   1.000
_cell.length_b   1.000
_cell.length_c   1.000
_cell.angle_alpha   90.00
_cell.angle_beta   90.00
_cell.angle_gamma   90.00
#
_symmetry.space_group_name_H-M   'P 1'
#
loop_
_entity.id
_entity.type
_entity.pdbx_description
1 polymer ?
#
loop_
_entity_poly.entity_id
_entity_poly.type
_entity_poly.pdbx_seq_one_letter_code
_entity_poly.pdbx_strand_id
1 'polypeptide(L)'
;ELEAAGLLARTAHESDWRSHRLSLTGDGERACALLLKERAALSAAAMANLSVEERHLMAGALSKMKQQLDNLDAGETNHSSSE
;
A
#
# COMPACT_ATOMS: atom_id res chain seq x y z
N GLU A 1 0.80 9.39 14.96
CA GLU A 1 -0.68 9.51 14.94
C GLU A 1 -1.38 8.16 15.14
N LEU A 2 -1.19 7.16 14.27
CA LEU A 2 -1.88 5.86 14.41
C LEU A 2 -1.53 5.06 15.68
N GLU A 3 -0.27 5.15 16.13
CA GLU A 3 0.17 4.56 17.41
C GLU A 3 -0.46 5.29 18.61
N ALA A 4 -0.54 6.63 18.55
CA ALA A 4 -1.21 7.44 19.57
C ALA A 4 -2.73 7.19 19.61
N ALA A 5 -3.33 6.83 18.47
CA ALA A 5 -4.72 6.41 18.36
C ALA A 5 -4.95 4.94 18.78
N GLY A 6 -3.89 4.22 19.18
CA GLY A 6 -3.98 2.83 19.64
C GLY A 6 -4.23 1.80 18.54
N LEU A 7 -4.07 2.16 17.26
CA LEU A 7 -4.32 1.27 16.12
C LEU A 7 -3.06 0.48 15.71
N LEU A 8 -1.87 0.99 16.03
CA LEU A 8 -0.60 0.34 15.78
C LEU A 8 0.20 0.22 17.07
N ALA A 9 0.95 -0.87 17.19
CA ALA A 9 2.00 -1.05 18.18
C ALA A 9 3.36 -1.07 17.47
N ARG A 10 4.35 -0.43 18.09
CA ARG A 10 5.74 -0.43 17.65
C ARG A 10 6.58 -1.26 18.61
N THR A 11 7.36 -2.18 18.07
CA THR A 11 8.33 -2.96 18.83
C THR A 11 9.72 -2.83 18.19
N ALA A 12 10.77 -2.73 19.00
CA ALA A 12 12.15 -2.69 18.49
C ALA A 12 12.51 -4.03 17.83
N HIS A 13 13.30 -3.99 16.76
CA HIS A 13 13.79 -5.20 16.12
C HIS A 13 14.90 -5.86 16.96
N GLU A 14 14.88 -7.18 17.08
CA GLU A 14 15.77 -7.92 18.00
C GLU A 14 17.26 -7.76 17.69
N SER A 15 17.61 -7.63 16.41
CA SER A 15 18.99 -7.52 15.94
C SER A 15 19.42 -6.11 15.53
N ASP A 16 18.50 -5.15 15.49
CA ASP A 16 18.78 -3.78 15.07
C ASP A 16 17.93 -2.79 15.87
N TRP A 17 18.57 -2.12 16.81
CA TRP A 17 17.93 -1.17 17.72
C TRP A 17 17.38 0.07 17.01
N ARG A 18 17.81 0.36 15.77
CA ARG A 18 17.26 1.46 14.97
C ARG A 18 16.01 1.04 14.21
N SER A 19 15.86 -0.25 13.94
CA SER A 19 14.71 -0.80 13.23
C SER A 19 13.55 -1.11 14.18
N HIS A 20 12.33 -0.94 13.68
CA HIS A 20 11.11 -1.21 14.44
C HIS A 20 10.14 -2.03 13.61
N ARG A 21 9.51 -3.02 14.24
CA ARG A 21 8.36 -3.73 13.69
C ARG A 21 7.10 -2.96 14.07
N LEU A 22 6.25 -2.71 13.07
CA LEU A 22 4.90 -2.19 13.28
C LEU A 22 3.92 -3.35 13.19
N SER A 23 2.95 -3.39 14.09
CA SER A 23 1.88 -4.40 14.08
C SER A 23 0.55 -3.75 14.41
N LEU A 24 -0.52 -4.23 13.79
CA LEU A 24 -1.86 -3.79 14.16
C LEU A 24 -2.17 -4.25 15.59
N THR A 25 -2.81 -3.38 16.35
CA THR A 25 -3.48 -3.79 17.60
C THR A 25 -4.80 -4.47 17.25
N GLY A 26 -5.48 -5.09 18.23
CA GLY A 26 -6.82 -5.63 17.98
C GLY A 26 -7.81 -4.56 17.48
N ASP A 27 -7.66 -3.30 17.90
CA ASP A 27 -8.48 -2.18 17.42
C ASP A 27 -8.09 -1.78 15.99
N GLY A 28 -6.79 -1.79 15.70
CA GLY A 28 -6.26 -1.61 14.35
C GLY A 28 -6.75 -2.67 13.36
N GLU A 29 -6.80 -3.94 13.77
CA GLU A 29 -7.31 -5.03 12.94
C GLU A 29 -8.79 -4.83 12.60
N ARG A 30 -9.62 -4.45 13.58
CA ARG A 30 -11.05 -4.17 13.33
C ARG A 30 -11.24 -2.97 12.40
N ALA A 31 -10.49 -1.89 12.61
CA ALA A 31 -10.53 -0.73 11.73
C ALA A 31 -10.08 -1.09 10.31
N CYS A 32 -9.00 -1.85 10.17
CA CYS A 32 -8.50 -2.34 8.89
C CYS A 32 -9.53 -3.22 8.17
N ALA A 33 -10.18 -4.14 8.88
CA ALA A 33 -11.22 -5.00 8.32
C ALA A 33 -12.41 -4.19 7.76
N LEU A 34 -12.84 -3.13 8.47
CA LEU A 34 -13.89 -2.23 7.98
C LEU A 34 -13.45 -1.51 6.71
N LEU A 35 -12.25 -0.94 6.69
CA LEU A 35 -11.71 -0.26 5.52
C LEU A 35 -11.59 -1.20 4.31
N LEU A 36 -11.14 -2.44 4.52
CA LEU A 36 -11.05 -3.44 3.47
C LEU A 36 -12.43 -3.80 2.89
N LYS A 37 -13.45 -3.90 3.75
CA LYS A 37 -14.83 -4.15 3.33
C LYS A 37 -15.38 -3.01 2.48
N GLU A 38 -15.24 -1.77 2.94
CA GLU A 38 -15.70 -0.59 2.19
C GLU A 38 -14.94 -0.44 0.87
N ARG A 39 -13.62 -0.65 0.88
CA ARG A 39 -12.80 -0.66 -0.33
C ARG A 39 -13.28 -1.71 -1.33
N ALA A 40 -13.59 -2.92 -0.85
CA ALA A 40 -14.09 -3.99 -1.71
C ALA A 40 -15.43 -3.61 -2.33
N ALA A 41 -16.37 -3.07 -1.56
CA ALA A 41 -17.67 -2.62 -2.04
C ALA A 41 -17.54 -1.51 -3.11
N LEU A 42 -16.73 -0.49 -2.83
CA LEU A 42 -16.45 0.59 -3.78
C LEU A 42 -15.79 0.07 -5.06
N SER A 43 -14.81 -0.83 -4.94
CA SER A 43 -14.15 -1.43 -6.10
C SER A 43 -15.12 -2.25 -6.94
N ALA A 44 -16.00 -3.03 -6.32
CA ALA A 44 -17.01 -3.81 -7.03
C ALA A 44 -17.96 -2.89 -7.80
N ALA A 45 -18.41 -1.79 -7.19
CA ALA A 45 -19.27 -0.80 -7.83
C ALA A 45 -18.58 -0.13 -9.03
N ALA A 46 -17.31 0.29 -8.86
CA ALA A 46 -16.53 0.91 -9.93
C ALA A 46 -16.30 -0.04 -11.13
N MET A 47 -16.19 -1.34 -10.87
CA MET A 47 -15.90 -2.36 -11.88
C MET A 47 -17.17 -3.05 -12.43
N ALA A 48 -18.36 -2.68 -11.97
CA ALA A 48 -19.60 -3.43 -12.23
C ALA A 48 -19.97 -3.54 -13.72
N ASN A 49 -19.62 -2.51 -14.51
CA ASN A 49 -19.97 -2.43 -15.93
C ASN A 49 -18.85 -2.90 -16.87
N LEU A 50 -17.75 -3.44 -16.32
CA LEU A 50 -16.60 -3.88 -17.10
C LEU A 50 -16.62 -5.40 -17.27
N SER A 51 -16.31 -5.88 -18.47
CA SER A 51 -16.10 -7.30 -18.74
C SER A 51 -14.88 -7.83 -17.98
N VAL A 52 -14.71 -9.16 -17.97
CA VAL A 52 -13.49 -9.77 -17.41
C VAL A 52 -12.25 -9.31 -18.20
N GLU A 53 -12.36 -9.27 -19.52
CA GLU A 53 -11.29 -8.87 -20.44
C GLU A 53 -10.91 -7.39 -20.24
N GLU A 54 -11.90 -6.50 -20.13
CA GLU A 54 -11.67 -5.06 -19.90
C GLU A 54 -10.97 -4.82 -18.57
N ARG A 55 -11.38 -5.53 -17.51
CA ARG A 55 -10.71 -5.45 -16.20
C ARG A 55 -9.28 -5.94 -16.27
N HIS A 56 -9.01 -7.02 -17.00
CA HIS A 56 -7.66 -7.55 -17.17
C HIS A 56 -6.76 -6.59 -17.96
N LEU A 57 -7.27 -6.02 -19.05
CA LEU A 57 -6.56 -5.03 -19.85
C LEU A 57 -6.20 -3.80 -19.02
N MET A 58 -7.16 -3.27 -18.27
CA MET A 58 -6.95 -2.12 -17.40
C MET A 58 -5.92 -2.41 -16.30
N ALA A 59 -6.00 -3.58 -15.63
CA ALA A 59 -5.01 -3.98 -14.63
C ALA A 59 -3.59 -4.07 -15.22
N GLY A 60 -3.46 -4.61 -16.43
CA GLY A 60 -2.19 -4.66 -17.16
C GLY A 60 -1.64 -3.27 -17.50
N ALA A 61 -2.49 -2.36 -17.99
CA ALA A 61 -2.11 -0.99 -18.29
C ALA A 61 -1.64 -0.23 -17.04
N LEU A 62 -2.41 -0.29 -15.95
CA LEU A 62 -2.06 0.33 -14.67
C LEU A 62 -0.75 -0.22 -14.10
N SER A 63 -0.52 -1.53 -14.22
CA SER A 63 0.74 -2.15 -13.77
C SER A 63 1.94 -1.62 -14.55
N LYS A 64 1.83 -1.48 -15.87
CA LYS A 64 2.89 -0.91 -16.71
C LYS A 64 3.15 0.56 -16.38
N MET A 65 2.10 1.36 -16.19
CA MET A 65 2.24 2.75 -15.78
C MET A 65 2.95 2.87 -14.43
N LYS A 66 2.56 2.06 -13.45
CA LYS A 66 3.23 2.01 -12.14
C LYS A 66 4.72 1.66 -12.29
N GLN A 67 5.04 0.64 -13.08
CA GLN A 67 6.43 0.25 -13.31
C GLN A 67 7.25 1.38 -13.94
N GLN A 68 6.67 2.13 -14.88
CA GLN A 68 7.33 3.29 -15.48
C GLN A 68 7.57 4.41 -14.47
N LEU A 69 6.59 4.71 -13.61
CA LEU A 69 6.73 5.71 -12.55
C LEU A 69 7.80 5.29 -11.52
N ASP A 70 7.75 4.05 -11.04
CA ASP A 70 8.73 3.53 -10.07
C ASP A 70 10.16 3.59 -10.66
N ASN A 71 10.34 3.37 -11.97
CA ASN A 71 11.64 3.48 -12.63
C ASN A 71 12.14 4.93 -12.77
N LEU A 72 11.24 5.91 -12.91
CA LEU A 72 11.61 7.33 -12.95
C LEU A 72 12.14 7.79 -11.58
N ASP A 73 11.43 7.45 -10.50
CA ASP A 73 11.84 7.76 -9.12
C ASP A 73 13.19 7.10 -8.77
N ALA A 74 13.41 5.87 -9.23
CA ALA A 74 14.69 5.16 -9.06
C ALA A 74 15.83 5.75 -9.91
N GLY A 75 15.53 6.40 -11.04
CA GLY A 75 16.51 7.06 -11.90
C GLY A 75 17.01 8.38 -11.32
N GLU A 76 16.12 9.16 -10.70
CA GLU A 76 16.45 10.44 -10.04
C GLU A 76 17.30 10.22 -8.78
N THR A 77 16.98 9.20 -7.98
CA THR A 77 17.76 8.87 -6.77
C THR A 77 19.21 8.45 -7.05
N ASN A 78 19.51 7.94 -8.25
CA ASN A 78 20.87 7.56 -8.66
C ASN A 78 21.70 8.74 -9.21
N HIS A 79 21.09 9.85 -9.63
CA HIS A 79 21.82 11.02 -10.16
C HIS A 79 22.18 12.05 -9.07
N SER A 80 21.59 11.96 -7.87
CA SER A 80 21.88 12.88 -6.75
C SER A 80 22.96 12.40 -5.77
N SER A 81 23.65 11.28 -6.05
CA SER A 81 24.80 10.78 -5.25
C SER A 81 26.15 10.94 -5.96
N SER A 82 26.25 11.81 -6.97
CA SER A 82 27.51 12.12 -7.65
C SER A 82 27.67 13.63 -7.83
N GLU A 83 27.72 14.36 -6.71
CA GLU A 83 28.33 15.69 -6.61
C GLU A 83 29.13 15.81 -5.31
#